data_AF-A0A7J4KJJ0-F1
#
_entry.id   AF-A0A7J4KJJ0-F1
#
_cell.length_a   1.000
_cell.length_b   1.000
_cell.length_c   1.000
_cell.angle_alpha   90.00
_cell.angle_beta   90.00
_cell.angle_gamma   90.00
#
_symmetry.space_group_name_H-M   'P 1'
#
loop_
_entity.id
_entity.type
_entity.pdbx_description
1 polymer ?
#
loop_
_entity_poly.entity_id
_entity_poly.type
_entity_poly.pdbx_seq_one_letter_code
_entity_poly.pdbx_strand_id
1 'polypeptide(L)'
;MMRFELQARFTLSSDVSALTKEFEKFIADTNESILKKGPEKLAVIEKCVLEKTLLSLFITSEGTLRPHNALLQIKNALSKELGKTHHVGVRGITIETYTISFDLPREPLKEVSIPFADVKIKGKQATMVLSDVSEEFLRRNYIDRMMNRVKEKVENQYYEGKAEFWKLIWKSEEKKPVWTKDPTPEMENLGWLKQGPTKG
;
A
#
# COMPACT_ATOMS: atom_id res chain seq x y z
N MET A 1 -5.45 15.45 0.18
CA MET A 1 -5.01 15.26 -1.20
C MET A 1 -4.20 13.98 -1.32
N MET A 2 -4.38 13.27 -2.43
CA MET A 2 -3.70 12.01 -2.69
C MET A 2 -3.20 12.06 -4.13
N ARG A 3 -1.88 11.97 -4.30
CA ARG A 3 -1.20 12.07 -5.58
C ARG A 3 -0.27 10.87 -5.75
N PHE A 4 -0.23 10.36 -6.96
CA PHE A 4 0.49 9.16 -7.31
C PHE A 4 1.28 9.41 -8.59
N GLU A 5 2.55 9.02 -8.58
CA GLU A 5 3.45 9.12 -9.71
C GLU A 5 4.11 7.76 -9.90
N LEU A 6 3.82 7.12 -11.03
CA LEU A 6 4.23 5.76 -11.31
C LEU A 6 5.05 5.73 -12.61
N GLN A 7 6.25 5.19 -12.51
CA GLN A 7 7.12 4.89 -13.64
C GLN A 7 7.18 3.38 -13.81
N ALA A 8 6.63 2.89 -14.93
CA ALA A 8 6.59 1.47 -15.23
C ALA A 8 7.19 1.15 -16.59
N ARG A 9 7.77 -0.04 -16.67
CA ARG A 9 8.40 -0.61 -17.85
C ARG A 9 7.68 -1.90 -18.24
N PHE A 10 7.21 -1.93 -19.48
CA PHE A 10 6.65 -3.13 -20.12
C PHE A 10 7.75 -3.81 -20.92
N THR A 11 7.84 -5.13 -20.77
CA THR A 11 8.70 -5.97 -21.62
C THR A 11 7.85 -6.62 -22.69
N LEU A 12 8.20 -6.38 -23.96
CA LEU A 12 7.48 -6.88 -25.14
C LEU A 12 8.25 -8.06 -25.77
N SER A 13 7.55 -8.85 -26.58
CA SER A 13 8.16 -10.02 -27.24
C SER A 13 9.03 -9.68 -28.44
N SER A 14 8.77 -8.54 -29.08
CA SER A 14 9.35 -8.15 -30.37
C SER A 14 9.72 -6.67 -30.34
N ASP A 15 10.55 -6.26 -31.30
CA ASP A 15 10.96 -4.86 -31.45
C ASP A 15 9.78 -3.99 -31.92
N VAL A 16 9.46 -2.95 -31.16
CA VAL A 16 8.36 -2.01 -31.41
C VAL A 16 8.86 -0.59 -31.70
N SER A 17 10.17 -0.41 -31.93
CA SER A 17 10.78 0.91 -32.18
C SER A 17 10.14 1.65 -33.35
N ALA A 18 9.64 0.91 -34.35
CA ALA A 18 8.98 1.47 -35.53
C ALA A 18 7.52 1.92 -35.31
N LEU A 19 6.92 1.58 -34.16
CA LEU A 19 5.49 1.78 -33.88
C LEU A 19 5.19 3.05 -33.08
N THR A 20 6.13 3.99 -33.00
CA THR A 20 6.02 5.20 -32.16
C THR A 20 4.72 5.97 -32.38
N LYS A 21 4.32 6.16 -33.65
CA LYS A 21 3.09 6.90 -34.00
C LYS A 21 1.80 6.18 -33.61
N GLU A 22 1.79 4.84 -33.65
CA GLU A 22 0.63 4.06 -33.23
C GLU A 22 0.50 4.07 -31.71
N PHE A 23 1.62 3.97 -31.00
CA PHE A 23 1.66 4.11 -29.55
C PHE A 23 1.22 5.50 -29.07
N GLU A 24 1.62 6.57 -29.75
CA GLU A 24 1.16 7.93 -29.42
C GLU A 24 -0.36 8.06 -29.57
N LYS A 25 -0.93 7.52 -30.66
CA LYS A 25 -2.39 7.49 -30.84
C LYS A 25 -3.08 6.66 -29.77
N PHE A 26 -2.57 5.46 -29.50
CA PHE A 26 -3.10 4.59 -28.46
C PHE A 26 -3.07 5.26 -27.07
N ILE A 27 -2.01 6.00 -26.74
CA ILE A 27 -1.90 6.75 -25.48
C ILE A 27 -2.91 7.88 -25.43
N ALA A 28 -3.10 8.61 -26.53
CA ALA A 28 -4.12 9.66 -26.60
C ALA A 28 -5.52 9.06 -26.36
N ASP A 29 -5.86 7.97 -27.06
CA ASP A 29 -7.14 7.28 -26.92
C ASP A 29 -7.32 6.71 -25.49
N THR A 30 -6.25 6.17 -24.90
CA THR A 30 -6.23 5.67 -23.52
C THR A 30 -6.42 6.78 -22.50
N ASN A 31 -5.74 7.91 -22.66
CA ASN A 31 -5.89 9.09 -21.81
C ASN A 31 -7.32 9.65 -21.88
N GLU A 32 -7.99 9.51 -23.03
CA GLU A 32 -9.37 9.98 -23.21
C GLU A 32 -10.44 8.99 -22.76
N SER A 33 -10.17 7.68 -22.78
CA SER A 33 -11.15 6.64 -22.46
C SER A 33 -10.91 5.97 -21.10
N ILE A 34 -9.73 5.37 -20.90
CA ILE A 34 -9.39 4.51 -19.75
C ILE A 34 -9.11 5.36 -18.49
N LEU A 35 -8.48 6.52 -18.67
CA LEU A 35 -8.04 7.37 -17.56
C LEU A 35 -9.05 8.44 -17.13
N LYS A 36 -10.22 8.48 -17.79
CA LYS A 36 -11.37 9.30 -17.37
C LYS A 36 -12.41 8.41 -16.69
N LYS A 37 -12.83 8.80 -15.48
CA LYS A 37 -14.01 8.21 -14.84
C LYS A 37 -15.02 9.33 -14.59
N GLY A 38 -15.85 9.60 -15.58
CA GLY A 38 -16.76 10.76 -15.59
C GLY A 38 -16.11 12.03 -16.16
N PRO A 39 -16.52 13.23 -15.73
CA PRO A 39 -16.01 14.50 -16.28
C PRO A 39 -14.62 14.92 -15.79
N GLU A 40 -14.07 14.30 -14.75
CA GLU A 40 -12.74 14.63 -14.20
C GLU A 40 -11.64 13.70 -14.75
N LYS A 41 -10.52 14.29 -15.18
CA LYS A 41 -9.29 13.57 -15.53
C LYS A 41 -8.59 13.14 -14.24
N LEU A 42 -8.66 11.85 -13.91
CA LEU A 42 -8.10 11.31 -12.66
C LEU A 42 -6.66 10.77 -12.83
N ALA A 43 -6.26 10.43 -14.06
CA ALA A 43 -4.90 10.04 -14.38
C ALA A 43 -4.50 10.53 -15.78
N VAL A 44 -3.20 10.73 -15.99
CA VAL A 44 -2.61 11.15 -17.26
C VAL A 44 -1.32 10.39 -17.46
N ILE A 45 -1.14 9.81 -18.65
CA ILE A 45 0.17 9.35 -19.11
C ILE A 45 0.93 10.60 -19.59
N GLU A 46 1.93 11.03 -18.82
CA GLU A 46 2.73 12.22 -19.13
C GLU A 46 3.77 11.96 -20.21
N LYS A 47 4.36 10.76 -20.17
CA LYS A 47 5.46 10.41 -21.06
C LYS A 47 5.46 8.93 -21.38
N CYS A 48 5.83 8.63 -22.62
CA CYS A 48 6.07 7.29 -23.12
C CYS A 48 7.42 7.28 -23.84
N VAL A 49 8.24 6.27 -23.56
CA VAL A 49 9.52 6.05 -24.23
C VAL A 49 9.56 4.60 -24.71
N LEU A 50 9.86 4.41 -25.99
CA LEU A 50 9.97 3.11 -26.64
C LEU A 50 11.45 2.85 -26.95
N GLU A 51 11.96 1.71 -26.48
CA GLU A 51 13.33 1.28 -26.72
C GLU A 51 13.35 -0.21 -27.09
N LYS A 52 13.46 -0.53 -28.38
CA LYS A 52 13.49 -1.91 -28.89
C LYS A 52 12.29 -2.72 -28.41
N THR A 53 12.48 -3.52 -27.36
CA THR A 53 11.48 -4.41 -26.76
C THR A 53 10.92 -3.87 -25.44
N LEU A 54 11.29 -2.65 -25.05
CA LEU A 54 10.92 -2.02 -23.79
C LEU A 54 10.04 -0.80 -24.05
N LEU A 55 8.99 -0.68 -23.23
CA LEU A 55 8.10 0.47 -23.24
C LEU A 55 8.03 1.04 -21.83
N SER A 56 8.55 2.24 -21.64
CA SER A 56 8.52 2.95 -20.36
C SER A 56 7.40 3.98 -20.36
N LEU A 57 6.50 3.90 -19.38
CA LEU A 57 5.37 4.80 -19.18
C LEU A 57 5.51 5.55 -17.87
N PHE A 58 5.19 6.84 -17.92
CA PHE A 58 5.09 7.72 -16.76
C PHE A 58 3.63 8.10 -16.59
N ILE A 59 3.04 7.71 -15.47
CA ILE A 59 1.63 7.89 -15.18
C ILE A 59 1.50 8.69 -13.88
N THR A 60 0.87 9.85 -13.98
CA THR A 60 0.51 10.67 -12.82
C THR A 60 -0.99 10.56 -12.59
N SER A 61 -1.40 10.41 -11.34
CA SER A 61 -2.81 10.32 -10.97
C SER A 61 -3.09 11.08 -9.69
N GLU A 62 -4.23 11.76 -9.66
CA GLU A 62 -4.72 12.51 -8.51
C GLU A 62 -6.11 12.00 -8.11
N GLY A 63 -6.31 11.77 -6.82
CA GLY A 63 -7.60 11.39 -6.25
C GLY A 63 -7.84 9.87 -6.13
N THR A 64 -8.98 9.40 -6.67
CA THR A 64 -9.53 8.07 -6.37
C THR A 64 -9.00 6.96 -7.29
N LEU A 65 -8.58 7.31 -8.51
CA LEU A 65 -8.01 6.34 -9.43
C LEU A 65 -6.59 5.99 -8.96
N ARG A 66 -6.29 4.69 -8.90
CA ARG A 66 -4.95 4.21 -8.58
C ARG A 66 -4.19 3.96 -9.88
N PRO A 67 -2.98 4.53 -10.09
CA PRO A 67 -2.25 4.33 -11.34
C PRO A 67 -1.89 2.87 -11.60
N HIS A 68 -1.72 2.05 -10.56
CA HIS A 68 -1.51 0.62 -10.73
C HIS A 68 -2.70 -0.11 -11.39
N ASN A 69 -3.93 0.33 -11.13
CA ASN A 69 -5.11 -0.25 -11.78
C ASN A 69 -5.20 0.20 -13.25
N ALA A 70 -4.91 1.47 -13.50
CA ALA A 70 -4.79 2.01 -14.85
C ALA A 70 -3.72 1.25 -15.67
N LEU A 71 -2.56 0.99 -15.07
CA LEU A 71 -1.46 0.25 -15.69
C LEU A 71 -1.88 -1.17 -16.13
N LEU A 72 -2.66 -1.87 -15.30
CA LEU A 72 -3.19 -3.20 -15.64
C LEU A 72 -4.23 -3.15 -16.77
N GLN A 73 -5.04 -2.09 -16.85
CA GLN A 73 -5.98 -1.88 -17.94
C GLN A 73 -5.25 -1.56 -19.25
N ILE A 74 -4.23 -0.69 -19.19
CA ILE A 74 -3.33 -0.36 -20.29
C ILE A 74 -2.65 -1.63 -20.81
N LYS A 75 -2.13 -2.49 -19.92
CA LYS A 75 -1.58 -3.80 -20.29
C LYS A 75 -2.53 -4.63 -21.13
N ASN A 76 -3.78 -4.76 -20.68
CA ASN A 76 -4.78 -5.57 -21.36
C ASN A 76 -5.13 -4.99 -22.74
N ALA A 77 -5.27 -3.67 -22.82
CA ALA A 77 -5.56 -2.97 -24.08
C ALA A 77 -4.39 -3.11 -25.07
N LEU A 78 -3.16 -2.85 -24.62
CA LEU A 78 -1.94 -3.05 -25.41
C LEU A 78 -1.81 -4.49 -25.90
N SER A 79 -2.04 -5.48 -25.03
CA SER A 79 -1.94 -6.90 -25.42
C SER A 79 -2.96 -7.27 -26.49
N LYS A 80 -4.16 -6.67 -26.48
CA LYS A 80 -5.21 -6.92 -27.45
C LYS A 80 -4.89 -6.29 -28.81
N GLU A 81 -4.43 -5.04 -28.83
CA GLU A 81 -4.09 -4.36 -30.08
C GLU A 81 -2.81 -4.91 -30.71
N LEU A 82 -1.72 -4.98 -29.96
CA LEU A 82 -0.43 -5.46 -30.47
C LEU A 82 -0.47 -6.94 -30.84
N GLY A 83 -1.22 -7.75 -30.10
CA GLY A 83 -1.40 -9.17 -30.42
C GLY A 83 -2.17 -9.38 -31.72
N LYS A 84 -3.16 -8.53 -32.00
CA LYS A 84 -3.99 -8.63 -33.20
C LYS A 84 -3.32 -8.06 -34.45
N THR A 85 -2.68 -6.90 -34.32
CA THR A 85 -2.12 -6.15 -35.47
C THR A 85 -0.69 -6.58 -35.79
N HIS A 86 0.12 -6.84 -34.76
CA HIS A 86 1.57 -7.01 -34.90
C HIS A 86 2.11 -8.34 -34.36
N HIS A 87 1.24 -9.21 -33.83
CA HIS A 87 1.61 -10.47 -33.16
C HIS A 87 2.65 -10.29 -32.05
N VAL A 88 2.65 -9.13 -31.38
CA VAL A 88 3.55 -8.81 -30.27
C VAL A 88 2.81 -8.95 -28.95
N GLY A 89 3.39 -9.72 -28.02
CA GLY A 89 2.84 -9.93 -26.68
C GLY A 89 3.55 -9.12 -25.60
N VAL A 90 2.83 -8.78 -24.53
CA VAL A 90 3.39 -8.19 -23.31
C VAL A 90 3.83 -9.31 -22.37
N ARG A 91 5.14 -9.45 -22.14
CA ARG A 91 5.74 -10.49 -21.30
C ARG A 91 5.66 -10.18 -19.80
N GLY A 92 5.77 -8.91 -19.42
CA GLY A 92 5.76 -8.51 -18.02
C GLY A 92 5.75 -7.02 -17.80
N ILE A 93 5.46 -6.63 -16.56
CA ILE A 93 5.49 -5.26 -16.05
C ILE A 93 6.49 -5.20 -14.89
N THR A 94 7.39 -4.23 -14.96
CA THR A 94 8.26 -3.84 -13.84
C THR A 94 7.95 -2.39 -13.49
N ILE A 95 7.81 -2.07 -12.21
CA ILE A 95 7.61 -0.68 -11.77
C ILE A 95 8.95 -0.20 -11.23
N GLU A 96 9.56 0.74 -11.93
CA GLU A 96 10.88 1.26 -11.56
C GLU A 96 10.79 2.12 -10.31
N THR A 97 9.86 3.07 -10.31
CA THR A 97 9.63 3.99 -9.20
C THR A 97 8.14 4.22 -9.03
N TYR A 98 7.67 4.15 -7.79
CA TYR A 98 6.30 4.51 -7.44
C TYR A 98 6.30 5.46 -6.25
N THR A 99 6.03 6.74 -6.53
CA THR A 99 5.93 7.80 -5.53
C THR A 99 4.48 8.07 -5.19
N ILE A 100 4.17 8.10 -3.90
CA ILE A 100 2.80 8.22 -3.38
C ILE A 100 2.81 9.30 -2.33
N SER A 101 2.10 10.39 -2.59
CA SER A 101 1.93 11.50 -1.66
C SER A 101 0.51 11.53 -1.11
N PHE A 102 0.38 11.53 0.21
CA PHE A 102 -0.91 11.48 0.89
C PHE A 102 -0.89 12.23 2.22
N ASP A 103 -2.06 12.71 2.62
CA ASP A 103 -2.22 13.35 3.91
C ASP A 103 -2.36 12.34 5.05
N LEU A 104 -1.72 12.67 6.15
CA LEU A 104 -1.82 12.00 7.43
C LEU A 104 -2.83 12.74 8.33
N PRO A 105 -3.54 12.01 9.20
CA PRO A 105 -4.45 12.63 10.16
C PRO A 105 -3.72 13.55 11.15
N ARG A 106 -2.47 13.20 11.50
CA ARG A 106 -1.62 13.91 12.46
C ARG A 106 -0.17 13.90 11.99
N GLU A 107 0.63 14.81 12.53
CA GLU A 107 2.07 14.83 12.27
C GLU A 107 2.75 13.69 13.04
N PRO A 108 3.76 13.01 12.52
CA PRO A 108 4.47 11.99 13.28
C PRO A 108 5.27 12.63 14.44
N LEU A 109 5.22 12.03 15.63
CA LEU A 109 6.10 12.38 16.75
C LEU A 109 7.50 11.77 16.59
N LYS A 110 7.60 10.64 15.87
CA LYS A 110 8.83 9.90 15.57
C LYS A 110 8.83 9.44 14.13
N GLU A 111 10.02 9.24 13.56
CA GLU A 111 10.17 8.68 12.22
C GLU A 111 9.44 7.34 12.06
N VAL A 112 8.72 7.19 10.95
CA VAL A 112 7.94 6.00 10.63
C VAL A 112 8.62 5.28 9.47
N SER A 113 9.19 4.11 9.75
CA SER A 113 9.71 3.21 8.73
C SER A 113 8.73 2.07 8.44
N ILE A 114 8.66 1.64 7.18
CA ILE A 114 7.92 0.47 6.72
C ILE A 114 8.83 -0.37 5.81
N PRO A 115 8.61 -1.68 5.73
CA PRO A 115 9.39 -2.52 4.83
C PRO A 115 9.01 -2.21 3.37
N PHE A 116 9.98 -2.36 2.46
CA PHE A 116 9.82 -2.23 1.01
C PHE A 116 9.50 -0.82 0.47
N ALA A 117 9.54 0.21 1.31
CA ALA A 117 9.32 1.59 0.87
C ALA A 117 10.06 2.61 1.76
N ASP A 118 10.58 3.65 1.12
CA ASP A 118 11.13 4.82 1.80
C ASP A 118 10.01 5.83 2.08
N VAL A 119 9.82 6.17 3.36
CA VAL A 119 8.77 7.10 3.78
C VAL A 119 9.41 8.38 4.32
N LYS A 120 9.06 9.51 3.70
CA LYS A 120 9.43 10.85 4.15
C LYS A 120 8.18 11.60 4.54
N ILE A 121 8.16 12.14 5.75
CA ILE A 121 7.00 12.88 6.26
C ILE A 121 7.43 14.32 6.54
N LYS A 122 6.68 15.28 6.00
CA LYS A 122 6.85 16.71 6.25
C LYS A 122 5.54 17.27 6.80
N GLY A 123 5.51 17.54 8.11
CA GLY A 123 4.28 17.93 8.81
C GLY A 123 3.20 16.85 8.68
N LYS A 124 2.08 17.19 8.03
CA LYS A 124 0.96 16.27 7.79
C LYS A 124 1.01 15.55 6.44
N GLN A 125 2.01 15.81 5.60
CA GLN A 125 2.10 15.18 4.28
C GLN A 125 3.15 14.07 4.31
N ALA A 126 2.74 12.86 3.95
CA ALA A 126 3.62 11.72 3.78
C ALA A 126 3.89 11.47 2.29
N THR A 127 5.15 11.27 1.96
CA THR A 127 5.61 10.80 0.65
C THR A 127 6.26 9.43 0.82
N MET A 128 5.71 8.43 0.17
CA MET A 128 6.18 7.05 0.16
C MET A 128 6.74 6.73 -1.23
N VAL A 129 7.98 6.28 -1.30
CA VAL A 129 8.66 5.91 -2.55
C VAL A 129 8.97 4.41 -2.52
N LEU A 130 8.52 3.71 -3.55
CA LEU A 130 8.87 2.32 -3.78
C LEU A 130 9.74 2.21 -5.03
N SER A 131 10.75 1.36 -4.95
CA SER A 131 11.68 1.10 -6.05
C SER A 131 11.63 -0.38 -6.44
N ASP A 132 11.71 -0.66 -7.73
CA ASP A 132 11.77 -2.02 -8.30
C ASP A 132 10.66 -2.97 -7.80
N VAL A 133 9.42 -2.55 -8.02
CA VAL A 133 8.24 -3.28 -7.57
C VAL A 133 7.72 -4.18 -8.69
N SER A 134 7.37 -5.42 -8.34
CA SER A 134 6.85 -6.40 -9.29
C SER A 134 5.34 -6.22 -9.56
N GLU A 135 4.85 -6.76 -10.69
CA GLU A 135 3.42 -6.77 -11.02
C GLU A 135 2.56 -7.44 -9.93
N GLU A 136 3.07 -8.51 -9.30
CA GLU A 136 2.35 -9.23 -8.24
C GLU A 136 2.06 -8.33 -7.04
N PHE A 137 3.00 -7.45 -6.72
CA PHE A 137 2.87 -6.52 -5.61
C PHE A 137 1.72 -5.52 -5.83
N LEU A 138 1.51 -5.09 -7.08
CA LEU A 138 0.37 -4.26 -7.45
C LEU A 138 -0.95 -5.02 -7.32
N ARG A 139 -1.00 -6.27 -7.83
CA ARG A 139 -2.22 -7.08 -7.85
C ARG A 139 -2.74 -7.42 -6.45
N ARG A 140 -1.84 -7.63 -5.50
CA ARG A 140 -2.21 -7.99 -4.12
C ARG A 140 -2.58 -6.78 -3.26
N ASN A 141 -2.76 -5.58 -3.81
CA ASN A 141 -3.16 -4.40 -3.04
C ASN A 141 -2.22 -4.10 -1.84
N TYR A 142 -0.91 -4.34 -1.99
CA TYR A 142 0.05 -4.04 -0.92
C TYR A 142 0.19 -2.54 -0.68
N ILE A 143 0.01 -1.73 -1.73
CA ILE A 143 0.12 -0.27 -1.69
C ILE A 143 -0.84 0.31 -0.65
N ASP A 144 -2.15 0.08 -0.78
CA ASP A 144 -3.12 0.62 0.18
C ASP A 144 -2.90 0.05 1.61
N ARG A 145 -2.44 -1.20 1.73
CA ARG A 145 -2.09 -1.78 3.04
C ARG A 145 -0.91 -1.07 3.70
N MET A 146 0.14 -0.74 2.95
CA MET A 146 1.28 0.02 3.48
C MET A 146 0.87 1.44 3.85
N MET A 147 0.04 2.09 3.05
CA MET A 147 -0.49 3.42 3.37
C MET A 147 -1.27 3.42 4.68
N ASN A 148 -2.16 2.44 4.87
CA ASN A 148 -2.89 2.26 6.11
C ASN A 148 -1.93 1.98 7.28
N ARG A 149 -0.90 1.15 7.07
CA ARG A 149 0.11 0.88 8.09
C ARG A 149 0.86 2.14 8.51
N VAL A 150 1.19 3.05 7.59
CA VAL A 150 1.81 4.34 7.94
C VAL A 150 0.85 5.16 8.79
N LYS A 151 -0.42 5.28 8.38
CA LYS A 151 -1.44 6.02 9.16
C LYS A 151 -1.62 5.45 10.56
N GLU A 152 -1.75 4.13 10.68
CA GLU A 152 -1.84 3.42 11.96
C GLU A 152 -0.62 3.68 12.84
N LYS A 153 0.60 3.59 12.29
CA LYS A 153 1.82 3.86 13.05
C LYS A 153 1.86 5.30 13.56
N VAL A 154 1.45 6.27 12.75
CA VAL A 154 1.36 7.67 13.17
C VAL A 154 0.33 7.85 14.28
N GLU A 155 -0.87 7.29 14.13
CA GLU A 155 -1.93 7.37 15.15
C GLU A 155 -1.50 6.68 16.47
N ASN A 156 -0.86 5.51 16.38
CA ASN A 156 -0.38 4.76 17.52
C ASN A 156 0.70 5.50 18.32
N GLN A 157 1.44 6.44 17.71
CA GLN A 157 2.37 7.29 18.45
C GLN A 157 1.66 8.26 19.39
N TYR A 158 0.44 8.68 19.06
CA TYR A 158 -0.40 9.52 19.90
C TYR A 158 -1.25 8.73 20.90
N TYR A 159 -1.31 7.42 20.74
CA TYR A 159 -1.90 6.54 21.73
C TYR A 159 -0.92 6.41 22.90
N GLU A 160 -0.97 7.39 23.79
CA GLU A 160 -0.47 7.22 25.15
C GLU A 160 -1.37 6.16 25.80
N GLY A 161 -0.85 4.94 25.92
CA GLY A 161 -1.55 3.83 26.51
C GLY A 161 -2.13 4.22 27.86
N LYS A 162 -3.45 4.38 27.93
CA LYS A 162 -4.12 4.11 29.20
C LYS A 162 -3.85 2.64 29.46
N ALA A 163 -3.07 2.36 30.51
CA ALA A 163 -2.62 1.02 30.88
C ALA A 163 -3.77 0.00 30.85
N GLU A 164 -5.02 0.44 31.03
CA GLU A 164 -6.24 -0.23 30.58
C GLU A 164 -7.34 0.83 30.34
N PHE A 165 -8.20 0.65 29.32
CA PHE A 165 -9.50 1.33 29.31
C PHE A 165 -10.45 0.56 30.23
N TRP A 166 -10.44 0.89 31.51
CA TRP A 166 -11.33 0.28 32.49
C TRP A 166 -12.52 1.22 32.77
N LYS A 167 -13.73 0.69 32.61
CA LYS A 167 -14.97 1.38 32.99
C LYS A 167 -15.76 0.48 33.92
N LEU A 168 -15.88 0.90 35.19
CA LEU A 168 -16.73 0.21 36.16
C LEU A 168 -18.19 0.29 35.71
N ILE A 169 -18.77 -0.84 35.34
CA ILE A 169 -20.21 -0.92 35.02
C ILE A 169 -21.01 -1.09 36.31
N TRP A 170 -20.50 -1.91 37.23
CA TRP A 170 -21.15 -2.21 38.50
C TRP A 170 -20.14 -2.79 39.49
N LYS A 171 -20.26 -2.45 40.78
CA LYS A 171 -19.45 -3.00 41.88
C LYS A 171 -20.38 -3.39 43.03
N SER A 172 -20.15 -4.54 43.64
CA SER A 172 -20.87 -4.93 44.85
C SER A 172 -20.47 -4.04 46.03
N GLU A 173 -21.27 -4.07 47.10
CA GLU A 173 -20.86 -3.51 48.39
C GLU A 173 -19.57 -4.18 48.91
N GLU A 174 -18.80 -3.41 49.66
CA GLU A 174 -17.54 -3.88 50.24
C GLU A 174 -17.83 -4.89 51.35
N LYS A 175 -17.32 -6.11 51.19
CA LYS A 175 -17.43 -7.18 52.18
C LYS A 175 -16.15 -7.24 52.99
N LYS A 176 -16.28 -7.47 54.30
CA LYS A 176 -15.11 -7.70 55.16
C LYS A 176 -14.39 -8.99 54.71
N PRO A 177 -13.10 -8.93 54.36
CA PRO A 177 -12.35 -10.12 53.99
C PRO A 177 -12.20 -11.03 55.22
N VAL A 178 -12.68 -12.27 55.11
CA VAL A 178 -12.54 -13.29 56.17
C VAL A 178 -11.17 -13.97 56.14
N TRP A 179 -10.42 -13.78 55.06
CA TRP A 179 -9.12 -14.37 54.81
C TRP A 179 -8.24 -13.36 54.09
N THR A 180 -6.97 -13.26 54.50
CA THR A 180 -6.04 -12.21 54.04
C THR A 180 -4.70 -12.77 53.55
N LYS A 181 -4.49 -14.09 53.67
CA LYS A 181 -3.27 -14.72 53.18
C LYS A 181 -3.38 -15.00 51.69
N ASP A 182 -2.23 -15.00 51.00
CA ASP A 182 -2.15 -15.41 49.61
C ASP A 182 -2.59 -16.89 49.49
N PRO A 183 -3.59 -17.21 48.64
CA PRO A 183 -4.04 -18.58 48.47
C PRO A 183 -2.96 -19.49 47.89
N THR A 184 -2.06 -19.00 47.03
CA THR A 184 -1.11 -19.85 46.29
C THR A 184 -0.12 -20.56 47.24
N PRO A 185 0.62 -19.86 48.11
CA PRO A 185 1.55 -20.52 49.06
C PRO A 185 0.84 -21.44 50.06
N GLU A 186 -0.37 -21.08 50.52
CA GLU A 186 -1.12 -21.91 51.47
C GLU A 186 -1.61 -23.22 50.83
N MET A 187 -2.03 -23.17 49.56
CA MET A 187 -2.42 -24.35 48.79
C MET A 187 -1.22 -25.26 48.49
N GLU A 188 -0.03 -24.72 48.24
CA GLU A 188 1.20 -25.52 48.11
C GLU A 188 1.58 -26.20 49.43
N ASN A 189 1.52 -25.48 50.54
CA ASN A 189 1.83 -26.02 51.88
C ASN A 189 0.85 -27.11 52.32
N LEU A 190 -0.44 -26.97 51.98
CA LEU A 190 -1.47 -27.98 52.22
C LEU A 190 -1.42 -29.14 51.21
N GLY A 191 -0.52 -29.08 50.22
CA GLY A 191 -0.35 -30.10 49.18
C GLY A 191 -1.48 -30.14 48.15
N TRP A 192 -2.28 -29.09 48.05
CA TRP A 192 -3.38 -28.98 47.08
C TRP A 192 -2.87 -28.65 45.67
N LEU A 193 -1.71 -27.99 45.57
CA LEU A 193 -1.05 -27.64 44.31
C LEU A 193 0.43 -28.05 44.36
N LYS A 194 1.01 -28.29 43.17
CA LYS A 194 2.44 -28.46 42.97
C LYS A 194 2.83 -27.76 41.68
N GLN A 195 3.98 -27.07 41.68
CA GLN A 195 4.49 -26.42 40.48
C GLN A 195 4.84 -27.46 39.41
N GLY A 196 4.30 -27.27 38.20
CA GLY A 196 4.62 -28.09 37.05
C GLY A 196 6.03 -27.81 36.50
N PRO A 197 6.55 -28.68 35.61
CA PRO A 197 7.87 -28.50 35.00
C PRO A 197 7.92 -27.37 33.96
N THR A 198 6.77 -26.80 33.59
CA THR A 198 6.64 -25.73 32.60
C THR A 198 6.26 -24.41 33.25
N LYS A 199 6.54 -23.30 32.58
CA LYS A 199 6.13 -21.97 33.04
C LYS A 199 4.62 -21.80 32.88
N GLY A 200 3.89 -21.83 34.01
CA GLY A 200 2.44 -21.64 34.12
C GLY A 200 1.94 -22.06 35.49
#